data_AF-A0A1Y2BER0-F1
#
_entry.id   AF-A0A1Y2BER0-F1
#
_cell.length_a   1.000
_cell.length_b   1.000
_cell.length_c   1.000
_cell.angle_alpha   90.00
_cell.angle_beta   90.00
_cell.angle_gamma   90.00
#
_symmetry.space_group_name_H-M   'P 1'
#
loop_
_entity.id
_entity.type
_entity.pdbx_description
1 polymer ?
#
loop_
_entity_poly.entity_id
_entity_poly.type
_entity_poly.pdbx_seq_one_letter_code
_entity_poly.pdbx_strand_id
1 'polypeptide(L)'
;MDIEKEKKFNKKIIIGFIYFIITVVVILLVFSSFTVIDAGHTGVVVRLGKVSDNVLNEGFHFKLPIITNIVKIDNRVLKTEVESNSASKDLQSISSKVSVNYRVNTNSSAKIYKNVGNNFETVIVNPAIHECMKSVTAKYNAEELITKRARVSSEMEKEISQKINPYGLNIEVFNIIDFDFSEEFSKAIEAKQTAQQQALKAEQDLARIKVEASQTVEKAKAESEAYQLKNQQLTDKVIMMEFVEKWDGKLPTVTSGGSALFDMSSFINTNGLKDDKKGK
;
A
#
# COMPACT_ATOMS: atom_id res chain seq x y z
N MET A 1 86.89 -3.63 -52.60
CA MET A 1 86.45 -4.69 -51.65
C MET A 1 85.41 -4.17 -50.65
N ASP A 2 85.03 -2.89 -50.76
CA ASP A 2 84.29 -2.17 -49.71
C ASP A 2 82.77 -2.17 -49.93
N ILE A 3 82.30 -2.23 -51.18
CA ILE A 3 80.87 -2.24 -51.53
C ILE A 3 80.15 -3.52 -51.04
N GLU A 4 80.83 -4.67 -51.02
CA GLU A 4 80.26 -5.93 -50.50
C GLU A 4 80.16 -5.96 -48.98
N LYS A 5 81.07 -5.29 -48.26
CA LYS A 5 81.01 -5.17 -46.80
C LYS A 5 79.85 -4.28 -46.37
N GLU A 6 79.61 -3.18 -47.10
CA GLU A 6 78.51 -2.25 -46.85
C GLU A 6 77.13 -2.90 -47.09
N LYS A 7 76.96 -3.66 -48.18
CA LYS A 7 75.74 -4.46 -48.43
C LYS A 7 75.50 -5.53 -47.36
N LYS A 8 76.54 -6.23 -46.89
CA LYS A 8 76.43 -7.23 -45.81
C LYS A 8 76.07 -6.59 -44.46
N PHE A 9 76.57 -5.38 -44.20
CA PHE A 9 76.25 -4.62 -42.99
C PHE A 9 74.78 -4.19 -42.95
N ASN A 10 74.26 -3.62 -44.04
CA ASN A 10 72.84 -3.27 -44.15
C ASN A 10 71.93 -4.50 -44.06
N LYS A 11 72.31 -5.65 -44.63
CA LYS A 11 71.54 -6.90 -44.50
C LYS A 11 71.47 -7.40 -43.05
N LYS A 12 72.54 -7.30 -42.28
CA LYS A 12 72.55 -7.66 -40.84
C LYS A 12 71.68 -6.71 -40.01
N ILE A 13 71.70 -5.41 -40.32
CA ILE A 13 70.85 -4.41 -39.65
C ILE A 13 69.37 -4.67 -39.96
N ILE A 14 69.03 -4.96 -41.22
CA ILE A 14 67.65 -5.27 -41.63
C ILE A 14 67.14 -6.54 -40.94
N ILE A 15 67.97 -7.60 -40.88
CA ILE A 15 67.61 -8.84 -40.17
C ILE A 15 67.44 -8.58 -38.67
N GLY A 16 68.33 -7.81 -38.05
CA GLY A 16 68.21 -7.42 -36.64
C GLY A 16 66.94 -6.61 -36.35
N PHE A 17 66.56 -5.71 -37.26
CA PHE A 17 65.33 -4.93 -37.16
C PHE A 17 64.07 -5.79 -37.30
N ILE A 18 64.08 -6.80 -38.19
CA ILE A 18 62.98 -7.77 -38.32
C ILE A 18 62.80 -8.58 -37.03
N TYR A 19 63.89 -9.09 -36.45
CA TYR A 19 63.81 -9.81 -35.17
C TYR A 19 63.33 -8.91 -34.02
N PHE A 20 63.75 -7.64 -34.01
CA PHE A 20 63.27 -6.66 -33.05
C PHE A 20 61.75 -6.44 -33.19
N ILE A 21 61.24 -6.24 -34.40
CA ILE A 21 59.79 -6.11 -34.66
C ILE A 21 59.03 -7.36 -34.21
N ILE A 22 59.51 -8.56 -34.58
CA ILE A 22 58.86 -9.82 -34.19
C ILE A 22 58.82 -9.94 -32.66
N THR A 23 59.91 -9.61 -31.97
CA THR A 23 59.98 -9.65 -30.51
C THR A 23 58.98 -8.67 -29.87
N VAL A 24 58.89 -7.45 -30.38
CA VAL A 24 57.91 -6.44 -29.91
C VAL A 24 56.47 -6.91 -30.15
N VAL A 25 56.19 -7.50 -31.31
CA VAL A 25 54.86 -8.05 -31.64
C VAL A 25 54.50 -9.21 -30.70
N VAL A 26 55.43 -10.13 -30.43
CA VAL A 26 55.21 -11.24 -29.49
C VAL A 26 54.93 -10.72 -28.08
N ILE A 27 55.69 -9.72 -27.61
CA ILE A 27 55.47 -9.09 -26.31
C ILE A 27 54.07 -8.44 -26.25
N LEU A 28 53.67 -7.69 -27.28
CA LEU A 28 52.32 -7.09 -27.35
C LEU A 28 51.22 -8.15 -27.33
N LEU A 29 51.40 -9.27 -28.04
CA LEU A 29 50.42 -10.37 -28.04
C LEU A 29 50.30 -11.03 -26.66
N VAL A 30 51.41 -11.22 -25.95
CA VAL A 30 51.41 -11.79 -24.58
C VAL A 30 50.65 -10.87 -23.63
N PHE A 31 50.94 -9.56 -23.62
CA PHE A 31 50.20 -8.61 -22.78
C PHE A 31 48.71 -8.51 -23.15
N SER A 32 48.38 -8.61 -24.44
CA SER A 32 46.99 -8.61 -24.93
C SER A 32 46.22 -9.91 -24.62
N SER A 33 46.93 -10.99 -24.30
CA SER A 33 46.33 -12.31 -24.01
C SER A 33 45.72 -12.39 -22.61
N PHE A 34 46.00 -11.43 -21.73
CA PHE A 34 45.48 -11.46 -20.37
C PHE A 34 44.30 -10.53 -20.21
N THR A 35 43.32 -10.96 -19.42
CA THR A 35 42.14 -10.15 -19.09
C THR A 35 41.74 -10.38 -17.63
N VAL A 36 41.26 -9.33 -17.00
CA VAL A 36 40.76 -9.38 -15.63
C VAL A 36 39.29 -9.01 -15.64
N ILE A 37 38.49 -9.87 -15.01
CA ILE A 37 37.06 -9.67 -14.82
C ILE A 37 36.85 -9.21 -13.39
N ASP A 38 36.19 -8.06 -13.27
CA ASP A 38 35.94 -7.40 -11.99
C ASP A 38 34.90 -8.18 -11.18
N ALA A 39 34.97 -8.03 -9.85
CA ALA A 39 34.02 -8.70 -8.97
C ALA A 39 32.57 -8.28 -9.28
N GLY A 40 31.67 -9.26 -9.28
CA GLY A 40 30.26 -9.07 -9.65
C GLY A 40 29.99 -8.88 -11.14
N HIS A 41 30.97 -9.12 -12.01
CA HIS A 41 30.79 -9.20 -13.46
C HIS A 41 31.12 -10.60 -13.98
N THR A 42 30.52 -10.94 -15.12
CA THR A 42 30.79 -12.18 -15.84
C THR A 42 31.28 -11.85 -17.25
N GLY A 43 32.36 -12.51 -17.68
CA GLY A 43 32.91 -12.35 -19.02
C GLY A 43 32.28 -13.33 -20.01
N VAL A 44 31.48 -12.82 -20.93
CA VAL A 44 30.96 -13.59 -22.07
C VAL A 44 32.00 -13.60 -23.19
N VAL A 45 32.45 -14.80 -23.56
CA VAL A 45 33.52 -14.98 -24.55
C VAL A 45 32.91 -15.09 -25.95
N VAL A 46 33.27 -14.16 -26.83
CA VAL A 46 32.88 -14.13 -28.23
C VAL A 46 34.10 -14.39 -29.10
N ARG A 47 34.12 -15.54 -29.78
CA ARG A 47 35.20 -15.92 -30.72
C ARG A 47 34.70 -15.80 -32.15
N LEU A 48 35.24 -14.85 -32.91
CA LEU A 48 34.88 -14.63 -34.32
C LEU A 48 33.35 -14.59 -34.55
N GLY A 49 32.61 -13.93 -33.65
CA GLY A 49 31.15 -13.83 -33.71
C GLY A 49 30.37 -14.99 -33.05
N LYS A 50 31.02 -16.10 -32.71
CA LYS A 50 30.40 -17.19 -31.94
C LYS A 50 30.49 -16.91 -30.44
N VAL A 51 29.34 -16.82 -29.78
CA VAL A 51 29.24 -16.76 -28.32
C VAL A 51 29.51 -18.15 -27.73
N SER A 52 30.46 -18.25 -26.82
CA SER A 52 30.73 -19.45 -26.03
C SER A 52 29.63 -19.65 -24.98
N ASP A 53 29.17 -20.89 -24.80
CA ASP A 53 28.18 -21.21 -23.77
C ASP A 53 28.77 -21.12 -22.34
N ASN A 54 30.09 -21.29 -22.22
CA ASN A 54 30.80 -21.09 -20.97
C ASN A 54 31.12 -19.62 -20.74
N VAL A 55 30.84 -19.16 -19.52
CA VAL A 55 31.17 -17.84 -19.03
C VAL A 55 32.49 -17.87 -18.24
N LEU A 56 33.20 -16.74 -18.24
CA LEU A 56 34.36 -16.52 -17.37
C LEU A 56 33.89 -15.83 -16.10
N ASN A 57 34.24 -16.40 -14.94
CA ASN A 57 33.92 -15.83 -13.64
C ASN A 57 34.84 -14.64 -13.31
N GLU A 58 34.65 -14.02 -12.15
CA GLU A 58 35.56 -12.99 -11.65
C GLU A 58 36.99 -13.52 -11.48
N GLY A 59 37.98 -12.67 -11.76
CA GLY A 59 39.39 -13.00 -11.65
C GLY A 59 40.17 -12.99 -12.98
N PHE A 60 41.39 -13.52 -12.91
CA PHE A 60 42.36 -13.49 -14.00
C PHE A 60 42.12 -14.62 -14.99
N HIS A 61 41.97 -14.28 -16.27
CA HIS A 61 41.71 -15.24 -17.33
C HIS A 61 42.64 -15.03 -18.52
N PHE A 62 43.00 -16.14 -19.17
CA PHE A 62 43.74 -16.14 -20.42
C PHE A 62 42.77 -16.15 -21.60
N LYS A 63 42.97 -15.24 -22.54
CA LYS A 63 42.24 -15.16 -23.81
C LYS A 63 43.21 -15.20 -24.98
N LEU A 64 42.75 -15.76 -26.10
CA LEU A 64 43.52 -15.64 -27.34
C LEU A 64 43.38 -14.21 -27.89
N PRO A 65 44.48 -13.47 -28.05
CA PRO A 65 44.46 -12.11 -28.57
C PRO A 65 43.94 -12.14 -30.01
N ILE A 66 43.34 -11.04 -30.47
CA ILE A 66 42.80 -10.83 -31.83
C ILE A 66 41.50 -11.58 -32.14
N ILE A 67 41.41 -12.88 -31.85
CA ILE A 67 40.23 -13.70 -32.23
C ILE A 67 39.12 -13.73 -31.19
N THR A 68 39.45 -13.41 -29.93
CA THR A 68 38.54 -13.51 -28.79
C THR A 68 38.24 -12.12 -28.22
N ASN A 69 36.96 -11.78 -28.20
CA ASN A 69 36.45 -10.60 -27.52
C ASN A 69 35.69 -11.01 -26.25
N ILE A 70 35.81 -10.24 -25.18
CA ILE A 70 35.15 -10.53 -23.90
C ILE A 70 34.23 -9.39 -23.58
N VAL A 71 32.94 -9.70 -23.48
CA VAL A 71 31.91 -8.73 -23.10
C VAL A 71 31.60 -8.95 -21.62
N LYS A 72 31.81 -7.92 -20.82
CA LYS A 72 31.51 -7.95 -19.39
C LYS A 72 30.02 -7.68 -19.20
N ILE A 73 29.32 -8.60 -18.56
CA ILE A 73 27.93 -8.44 -18.13
C ILE A 73 27.94 -8.19 -16.63
N ASP A 74 27.15 -7.22 -16.17
CA ASP A 74 26.98 -6.95 -14.74
C ASP A 74 26.01 -7.98 -14.12
N ASN A 75 26.45 -8.68 -13.07
CA ASN A 75 25.67 -9.66 -12.32
C ASN A 75 25.27 -9.16 -10.94
N ARG A 76 25.54 -7.89 -10.65
CA ARG A 76 25.06 -7.20 -9.45
C ARG A 76 23.56 -6.97 -9.54
N VAL A 77 22.99 -6.56 -8.42
CA VAL A 77 21.57 -6.18 -8.35
C VAL A 77 21.42 -4.83 -9.06
N LEU A 78 20.66 -4.84 -10.13
CA LEU A 78 20.26 -3.67 -10.90
C LEU A 78 18.84 -3.29 -10.50
N LYS A 79 18.57 -1.98 -10.52
CA LYS A 79 17.24 -1.42 -10.26
C LYS A 79 16.74 -0.77 -11.54
N THR A 80 15.54 -1.17 -11.96
CA THR A 80 14.82 -0.53 -13.07
C THR A 80 13.48 -0.02 -12.56
N GLU A 81 13.14 1.21 -12.94
CA GLU A 81 11.86 1.82 -12.66
C GLU A 81 11.08 1.98 -13.96
N VAL A 82 9.82 1.57 -13.95
CA VAL A 82 8.95 1.64 -15.13
C VAL A 82 7.61 2.25 -14.71
N GLU A 83 7.15 3.19 -15.53
CA GLU A 83 5.80 3.73 -15.46
C GLU A 83 4.93 3.01 -16.49
N SER A 84 3.78 2.50 -16.06
CA SER A 84 2.88 1.72 -16.91
C SER A 84 1.44 2.15 -16.71
N ASN A 85 0.76 2.42 -17.83
CA ASN A 85 -0.68 2.66 -17.85
C ASN A 85 -1.41 1.34 -18.07
N SER A 86 -2.35 1.04 -17.17
CA SER A 86 -3.14 -0.18 -17.18
C SER A 86 -4.60 0.13 -16.82
N ALA A 87 -5.48 -0.85 -16.99
CA ALA A 87 -6.87 -0.76 -16.57
C ALA A 87 -7.15 -1.78 -15.47
N SER A 88 -7.94 -1.39 -14.47
CA SER A 88 -8.45 -2.30 -13.45
C SER A 88 -9.58 -3.18 -13.98
N LYS A 89 -10.00 -4.15 -13.16
CA LYS A 89 -11.18 -4.99 -13.40
C LYS A 89 -12.48 -4.20 -13.62
N ASP A 90 -12.62 -3.06 -12.96
CA ASP A 90 -13.76 -2.14 -13.07
C ASP A 90 -13.56 -1.05 -14.14
N LEU A 91 -12.65 -1.28 -15.10
CA LEU A 91 -12.37 -0.42 -16.26
C LEU A 91 -11.90 1.00 -15.89
N GLN A 92 -11.25 1.15 -14.73
CA GLN A 92 -10.62 2.42 -14.36
C GLN A 92 -9.20 2.49 -14.91
N SER A 93 -8.85 3.66 -15.43
CA SER A 93 -7.48 3.95 -15.89
C SER A 93 -6.57 4.17 -14.70
N ILE A 94 -5.45 3.45 -14.67
CA ILE A 94 -4.45 3.51 -13.61
C ILE A 94 -3.09 3.78 -14.23
N SER A 95 -2.44 4.86 -13.79
CA SER A 95 -1.03 5.10 -14.01
C SER A 95 -0.28 4.52 -12.82
N SER A 96 0.66 3.61 -13.07
CA SER A 96 1.39 2.95 -11.99
C SER A 96 2.87 3.10 -12.17
N LYS A 97 3.57 3.40 -11.08
CA LYS A 97 5.02 3.43 -11.03
C LYS A 97 5.52 2.25 -10.22
N VAL A 98 6.37 1.42 -10.83
CA VAL A 98 6.92 0.23 -10.20
C VAL A 98 8.43 0.20 -10.33
N SER A 99 9.08 -0.43 -9.37
CA SER A 99 10.51 -0.65 -9.36
C SER A 99 10.81 -2.13 -9.15
N VAL A 100 11.78 -2.63 -9.90
CA VAL A 100 12.18 -4.02 -9.85
C VAL A 100 13.68 -4.08 -9.65
N ASN A 101 14.07 -4.78 -8.59
CA ASN A 101 15.45 -5.15 -8.36
C ASN A 101 15.65 -6.55 -8.91
N TYR A 102 16.58 -6.69 -9.86
CA TYR A 102 16.88 -7.97 -10.48
C TYR A 102 18.37 -8.10 -10.71
N ARG A 103 18.81 -9.34 -10.97
CA ARG A 103 20.20 -9.64 -11.30
C ARG A 103 20.29 -10.70 -12.37
N VAL A 104 21.38 -10.66 -13.13
CA VAL A 104 21.68 -11.68 -14.12
C VAL A 104 22.31 -12.89 -13.43
N ASN A 105 21.78 -14.09 -13.65
CA ASN A 105 22.43 -15.31 -13.18
C ASN A 105 23.74 -15.53 -13.95
N THR A 106 24.86 -15.66 -13.22
CA THR A 106 26.20 -15.88 -13.76
C THR A 106 26.23 -16.97 -14.84
N ASN A 107 25.56 -18.10 -14.60
CA ASN A 107 25.57 -19.24 -15.53
C ASN A 107 24.76 -18.99 -16.81
N SER A 108 23.83 -18.02 -16.79
CA SER A 108 22.96 -17.70 -17.91
C SER A 108 23.39 -16.43 -18.67
N SER A 109 24.41 -15.71 -18.20
CA SER A 109 24.88 -14.46 -18.84
C SER A 109 25.24 -14.66 -20.31
N ALA A 110 25.88 -15.79 -20.68
CA ALA A 110 26.18 -16.11 -22.07
C ALA A 110 24.91 -16.30 -22.92
N LYS A 111 23.89 -16.98 -22.38
CA LYS A 111 22.62 -17.22 -23.08
C LYS A 111 21.84 -15.92 -23.29
N ILE A 112 21.79 -15.06 -22.28
CA ILE A 112 21.14 -13.75 -22.36
C ILE A 112 21.82 -12.90 -23.42
N TYR A 113 23.15 -12.80 -23.37
CA TYR A 113 23.90 -12.05 -24.35
C TYR A 113 23.73 -12.58 -25.77
N LYS A 114 23.67 -13.91 -25.95
CA LYS A 114 23.45 -14.53 -27.26
C LYS A 114 22.07 -14.26 -27.84
N ASN A 115 21.02 -14.32 -27.01
CA ASN A 115 19.64 -14.22 -27.48
C ASN A 115 19.16 -12.75 -27.59
N VAL A 116 19.62 -11.89 -26.69
CA VAL A 116 19.07 -10.53 -26.52
C VAL A 116 20.15 -9.45 -26.59
N GLY A 117 21.42 -9.81 -26.38
CA GLY A 117 22.53 -8.87 -26.39
C GLY A 117 22.62 -8.07 -25.09
N ASN A 118 23.11 -6.83 -25.19
CA ASN A 118 23.35 -5.97 -24.03
C ASN A 118 22.08 -5.25 -23.52
N ASN A 119 21.03 -5.18 -24.34
CA ASN A 119 19.80 -4.43 -24.05
C ASN A 119 18.71 -5.32 -23.44
N PHE A 120 19.08 -6.26 -22.57
CA PHE A 120 18.11 -7.19 -21.97
C PHE A 120 17.08 -6.49 -21.08
N GLU A 121 17.42 -5.34 -20.50
CA GLU A 121 16.49 -4.51 -19.72
C GLU A 121 15.30 -4.05 -20.57
N THR A 122 15.56 -3.41 -21.71
CA THR A 122 14.49 -2.85 -22.55
C THR A 122 13.74 -3.90 -23.35
N VAL A 123 14.38 -5.03 -23.65
CA VAL A 123 13.80 -6.10 -24.48
C VAL A 123 13.04 -7.13 -23.66
N ILE A 124 13.47 -7.43 -22.43
CA ILE A 124 12.86 -8.47 -21.59
C ILE A 124 12.19 -7.85 -20.37
N VAL A 125 12.94 -7.09 -19.56
CA VAL A 125 12.49 -6.66 -18.23
C VAL A 125 11.33 -5.67 -18.35
N ASN A 126 11.49 -4.59 -19.14
CA ASN A 126 10.44 -3.58 -19.27
C ASN A 126 9.12 -4.15 -19.85
N PRO A 127 9.13 -4.92 -20.95
CA PRO A 127 7.91 -5.54 -21.47
C PRO A 127 7.28 -6.52 -20.47
N ALA A 128 8.08 -7.32 -19.77
CA ALA A 128 7.57 -8.25 -18.77
C ALA A 128 6.90 -7.52 -17.60
N ILE A 129 7.46 -6.39 -17.16
CA ILE A 129 6.83 -5.51 -16.16
C ILE A 129 5.49 -5.00 -16.67
N HIS A 130 5.43 -4.42 -17.87
CA HIS A 130 4.18 -3.92 -18.45
C HIS A 130 3.10 -5.00 -18.56
N GLU A 131 3.47 -6.19 -19.01
CA GLU A 131 2.53 -7.30 -19.18
C GLU A 131 2.04 -7.84 -17.85
N CYS A 132 2.95 -8.03 -16.88
CA CYS A 132 2.59 -8.41 -15.50
C CYS A 132 1.66 -7.37 -14.86
N MET A 133 1.96 -6.09 -15.04
CA MET A 133 1.16 -5.00 -14.52
C MET A 133 -0.27 -5.06 -15.07
N LYS A 134 -0.43 -5.17 -16.39
CA LYS A 134 -1.73 -5.27 -17.05
C LYS A 134 -2.50 -6.52 -16.66
N SER A 135 -1.81 -7.66 -16.55
CA SER A 135 -2.39 -8.95 -16.18
C SER A 135 -2.94 -8.96 -14.74
N VAL A 136 -2.16 -8.45 -13.79
CA VAL A 136 -2.57 -8.44 -12.38
C VAL A 136 -3.59 -7.34 -12.12
N THR A 137 -3.39 -6.11 -12.63
CA THR A 137 -4.37 -5.02 -12.40
C THR A 137 -5.75 -5.33 -12.95
N ALA A 138 -5.85 -6.04 -14.08
CA ALA A 138 -7.13 -6.46 -14.63
C ALA A 138 -7.91 -7.47 -13.75
N LYS A 139 -7.26 -8.12 -12.77
CA LYS A 139 -7.91 -9.06 -11.84
C LYS A 139 -8.54 -8.38 -10.61
N TYR A 140 -8.11 -7.16 -10.29
CA TYR A 140 -8.49 -6.42 -9.08
C TYR A 140 -9.25 -5.14 -9.41
N ASN A 141 -10.18 -4.75 -8.54
CA ASN A 141 -10.81 -3.43 -8.65
C ASN A 141 -9.84 -2.34 -8.19
N ALA A 142 -10.03 -1.10 -8.64
CA ALA A 142 -9.21 0.04 -8.26
C ALA A 142 -9.06 0.20 -6.73
N GLU A 143 -10.15 0.05 -5.97
CA GLU A 143 -10.14 0.08 -4.50
C GLU A 143 -9.27 -1.02 -3.86
N GLU A 144 -9.26 -2.22 -4.45
CA GLU A 144 -8.49 -3.36 -3.95
C GLU A 144 -6.99 -3.20 -4.18
N LEU A 145 -6.59 -2.49 -5.24
CA LEU A 145 -5.18 -2.21 -5.51
C LEU A 145 -4.56 -1.31 -4.42
N ILE A 146 -5.36 -0.42 -3.84
CA ILE A 146 -4.95 0.42 -2.71
C ILE A 146 -5.00 -0.37 -1.40
N THR A 147 -6.15 -0.98 -1.10
CA THR A 147 -6.40 -1.63 0.21
C THR A 147 -5.65 -2.95 0.40
N LYS A 148 -5.43 -3.72 -0.67
CA LYS A 148 -4.76 -5.03 -0.66
C LYS A 148 -3.40 -5.00 -1.37
N ARG A 149 -2.72 -3.85 -1.36
CA ARG A 149 -1.44 -3.62 -2.05
C ARG A 149 -0.39 -4.71 -1.80
N ALA A 150 -0.24 -5.18 -0.57
CA ALA A 150 0.74 -6.24 -0.24
C ALA A 150 0.47 -7.56 -0.98
N ARG A 151 -0.81 -7.96 -1.09
CA ARG A 151 -1.22 -9.15 -1.83
C ARG A 151 -0.97 -9.00 -3.33
N VAL A 152 -1.31 -7.84 -3.87
CA VAL A 152 -1.08 -7.50 -5.28
C VAL A 152 0.42 -7.51 -5.60
N SER A 153 1.25 -6.93 -4.74
CA SER A 153 2.71 -6.91 -4.90
C SER A 153 3.30 -8.33 -4.94
N SER A 154 2.87 -9.21 -4.04
CA SER A 154 3.32 -10.61 -4.01
C SER A 154 2.87 -11.40 -5.25
N GLU A 155 1.65 -11.15 -5.75
CA GLU A 155 1.19 -11.78 -6.99
C GLU A 155 1.98 -11.28 -8.21
N MET A 156 2.24 -9.97 -8.29
CA MET A 156 3.08 -9.38 -9.35
C MET A 156 4.50 -9.93 -9.31
N GLU A 157 5.11 -10.03 -8.14
CA GLU A 157 6.45 -10.62 -7.97
C GLU A 157 6.51 -12.06 -8.47
N LYS A 158 5.49 -12.87 -8.17
CA LYS A 158 5.41 -14.24 -8.64
C LYS A 158 5.23 -14.31 -10.16
N GLU A 159 4.35 -13.50 -10.72
CA GLU A 159 4.06 -13.52 -12.16
C GLU A 159 5.25 -13.02 -12.99
N ILE A 160 5.93 -11.96 -12.55
CA ILE A 160 7.15 -11.47 -13.22
C ILE A 160 8.31 -12.47 -13.08
N SER A 161 8.51 -13.08 -11.90
CA SER A 161 9.54 -14.09 -11.68
C SER A 161 9.34 -15.29 -12.61
N GLN A 162 8.10 -15.76 -12.78
CA GLN A 162 7.78 -16.85 -13.71
C GLN A 162 8.09 -16.53 -15.17
N LYS A 163 7.88 -15.29 -15.61
CA LYS A 163 8.16 -14.86 -17.00
C LYS A 163 9.64 -14.66 -17.27
N ILE A 164 10.39 -14.14 -16.29
CA ILE A 164 11.77 -13.71 -16.51
C ILE A 164 12.80 -14.81 -16.15
N ASN A 165 12.54 -15.65 -15.14
CA ASN A 165 13.46 -16.74 -14.76
C ASN A 165 13.92 -17.64 -15.92
N PRO A 166 13.08 -18.03 -16.91
CA PRO A 166 13.50 -18.83 -18.06
C PRO A 166 14.60 -18.17 -18.92
N TYR A 167 14.67 -16.84 -18.93
CA TYR A 167 15.73 -16.10 -19.61
C TYR A 167 17.03 -16.06 -18.80
N GLY A 168 16.99 -16.41 -17.51
CA GLY A 168 18.15 -16.42 -16.62
C GLY A 168 18.39 -15.13 -15.86
N LEU A 169 17.38 -14.29 -15.70
CA LEU A 169 17.38 -13.18 -14.74
C LEU A 169 16.59 -13.60 -13.50
N ASN A 170 17.07 -13.20 -12.34
CA ASN A 170 16.42 -13.45 -11.06
C ASN A 170 15.88 -12.13 -10.51
N ILE A 171 14.61 -12.12 -10.12
CA ILE A 171 13.99 -11.01 -9.40
C ILE A 171 14.35 -11.16 -7.92
N GLU A 172 14.91 -10.11 -7.33
CA GLU A 172 15.21 -10.04 -5.89
C GLU A 172 14.04 -9.41 -5.13
N VAL A 173 13.54 -8.27 -5.63
CA VAL A 173 12.45 -7.53 -5.00
C VAL A 173 11.61 -6.84 -6.07
N PHE A 174 10.29 -6.96 -5.95
CA PHE A 174 9.32 -6.18 -6.71
C PHE A 174 8.61 -5.19 -5.79
N ASN A 175 8.72 -3.90 -6.12
CA ASN A 175 8.13 -2.83 -5.33
C ASN A 175 7.22 -1.97 -6.21
N ILE A 176 5.95 -1.90 -5.81
CA ILE A 176 5.05 -0.86 -6.32
C ILE A 176 5.47 0.45 -5.65
N ILE A 177 5.76 1.50 -6.41
CA ILE A 177 6.05 2.85 -5.88
C ILE A 177 4.73 3.57 -5.65
N ASP A 178 3.89 3.66 -6.69
CA ASP A 178 2.62 4.38 -6.62
C ASP A 178 1.55 3.85 -7.58
N PHE A 179 0.29 4.14 -7.22
CA PHE A 179 -0.92 3.94 -8.03
C PHE A 179 -1.67 5.27 -8.15
N ASP A 180 -1.55 5.91 -9.30
CA ASP A 180 -2.32 7.09 -9.65
C ASP A 180 -3.58 6.68 -10.42
N PHE A 181 -4.72 7.22 -10.00
CA PHE A 181 -6.00 7.07 -10.68
C PHE A 181 -6.38 8.36 -11.39
N SER A 182 -7.38 8.33 -12.27
CA SER A 182 -7.90 9.56 -12.86
C SER A 182 -8.39 10.51 -11.75
N GLU A 183 -8.31 11.81 -12.02
CA GLU A 183 -8.71 12.84 -11.05
C GLU A 183 -10.20 12.70 -10.71
N GLU A 184 -11.03 12.34 -11.70
CA GLU A 184 -12.46 12.11 -11.53
C GLU A 184 -12.74 10.92 -10.61
N PHE A 185 -11.98 9.83 -10.75
CA PHE A 185 -12.14 8.65 -9.90
C PHE A 185 -11.72 8.95 -8.45
N SER A 186 -10.58 9.63 -8.28
CA SER A 186 -10.08 10.03 -6.96
C SER A 186 -11.10 10.89 -6.22
N LYS A 187 -11.69 11.89 -6.91
CA LYS A 187 -12.77 12.72 -6.37
C LYS A 187 -14.03 11.91 -6.04
N ALA A 188 -14.41 10.96 -6.90
CA ALA A 188 -15.58 10.12 -6.66
C ALA A 188 -15.41 9.20 -5.45
N ILE A 189 -14.21 8.66 -5.22
CA ILE A 189 -13.89 7.85 -4.03
C ILE A 189 -13.94 8.71 -2.78
N GLU A 190 -13.34 9.90 -2.78
CA GLU A 190 -13.39 10.83 -1.65
C GLU A 190 -14.83 11.25 -1.31
N ALA A 191 -15.63 11.54 -2.35
CA ALA A 191 -17.05 11.85 -2.19
C ALA A 191 -17.84 10.67 -1.62
N LYS A 192 -17.60 9.45 -2.11
CA LYS A 192 -18.23 8.21 -1.60
C LYS A 192 -17.86 7.96 -0.15
N GLN A 193 -16.58 8.11 0.21
CA GLN A 193 -16.10 7.93 1.58
C GLN A 193 -16.73 8.97 2.52
N THR A 194 -16.81 10.22 2.08
CA THR A 194 -17.47 11.30 2.83
C THR A 194 -18.97 11.00 3.03
N ALA A 195 -19.67 10.58 1.97
CA ALA A 195 -21.09 10.22 2.04
C ALA A 195 -21.33 9.01 2.95
N GLN A 196 -20.48 7.98 2.90
CA GLN A 196 -20.55 6.83 3.80
C GLN A 196 -20.32 7.22 5.26
N GLN A 197 -19.34 8.10 5.53
CA GLN A 197 -19.08 8.60 6.88
C GLN A 197 -20.26 9.44 7.40
N GLN A 198 -20.87 10.27 6.55
CA GLN A 198 -22.06 11.05 6.89
C GLN A 198 -23.27 10.14 7.17
N ALA A 199 -23.50 9.11 6.35
CA ALA A 199 -24.55 8.13 6.57
C ALA A 199 -24.36 7.38 7.90
N LEU A 200 -23.14 6.92 8.18
CA LEU A 200 -22.82 6.25 9.45
C LEU A 200 -23.05 7.18 10.65
N LYS A 201 -22.68 8.46 10.53
CA LYS A 201 -22.93 9.46 11.57
C LYS A 201 -24.43 9.67 11.80
N ALA A 202 -25.22 9.78 10.72
CA ALA A 202 -26.67 9.95 10.81
C ALA A 202 -27.35 8.72 11.44
N GLU A 203 -26.89 7.50 11.12
CA GLU A 203 -27.36 6.28 11.77
C GLU A 203 -27.04 6.24 13.26
N GLN A 204 -25.82 6.63 13.65
CA GLN A 204 -25.41 6.73 15.05
C GLN A 204 -26.19 7.79 15.81
N ASP A 205 -26.45 8.95 15.20
CA ASP A 205 -27.26 10.01 15.78
C ASP A 205 -28.72 9.56 15.96
N LEU A 206 -29.30 8.87 14.98
CA LEU A 206 -30.64 8.30 15.08
C LEU A 206 -30.72 7.23 16.17
N ALA A 207 -29.71 6.36 16.27
CA ALA A 207 -29.62 5.37 17.34
C ALA A 207 -29.52 6.04 18.72
N ARG A 208 -28.70 7.09 18.85
CA ARG A 208 -28.58 7.89 20.08
C ARG A 208 -29.91 8.53 20.47
N ILE A 209 -30.60 9.18 19.53
CA ILE A 209 -31.91 9.80 19.77
C ILE A 209 -32.94 8.75 20.22
N LYS A 210 -32.95 7.55 19.62
CA LYS A 210 -33.84 6.46 20.05
C LYS A 210 -33.56 5.99 21.48
N VAL A 211 -32.28 5.88 21.86
CA VAL A 211 -31.87 5.51 23.21
C VAL A 211 -32.27 6.60 24.20
N GLU A 212 -31.99 7.86 23.90
CA GLU A 212 -32.37 9.02 24.73
C GLU A 212 -33.90 9.12 24.90
N ALA A 213 -34.67 8.90 23.83
CA ALA A 213 -36.13 8.87 23.88
C ALA A 213 -36.65 7.73 24.76
N SER A 214 -36.09 6.53 24.62
CA SER A 214 -36.46 5.37 25.44
C SER A 214 -36.13 5.60 26.91
N GLN A 215 -34.96 6.17 27.21
CA GLN A 215 -34.56 6.55 28.57
C GLN A 215 -35.51 7.59 29.18
N THR A 216 -35.96 8.56 28.37
CA THR A 216 -36.90 9.59 28.83
C THR A 216 -38.27 9.00 29.15
N VAL A 217 -38.78 8.09 28.31
CA VAL A 217 -40.05 7.38 28.55
C VAL A 217 -39.97 6.49 29.79
N GLU A 218 -38.91 5.70 29.93
CA GLU A 218 -38.71 4.85 31.11
C GLU A 218 -38.54 5.67 32.38
N LYS A 219 -37.83 6.81 32.32
CA LYS A 219 -37.72 7.73 33.45
C LYS A 219 -39.07 8.33 33.84
N ALA A 220 -39.86 8.80 32.88
CA ALA A 220 -41.20 9.33 33.14
C ALA A 220 -42.15 8.27 33.71
N LYS A 221 -42.05 7.01 33.23
CA LYS A 221 -42.81 5.88 33.76
C LYS A 221 -42.38 5.54 35.20
N ALA A 222 -41.08 5.47 35.46
CA ALA A 222 -40.54 5.23 36.80
C ALA A 222 -40.94 6.36 37.78
N GLU A 223 -40.93 7.61 37.34
CA GLU A 223 -41.41 8.74 38.14
C GLU A 223 -42.93 8.62 38.41
N SER A 224 -43.74 8.31 37.40
CA SER A 224 -45.19 8.11 37.56
C SER A 224 -45.51 6.97 38.53
N GLU A 225 -44.84 5.82 38.38
CA GLU A 225 -44.97 4.67 39.30
C GLU A 225 -44.53 5.05 40.72
N ALA A 226 -43.43 5.80 40.87
CA ALA A 226 -42.99 6.29 42.18
C ALA A 226 -44.00 7.26 42.81
N TYR A 227 -44.60 8.18 42.05
CA TYR A 227 -45.66 9.07 42.52
C TYR A 227 -46.93 8.30 42.92
N GLN A 228 -47.33 7.29 42.14
CA GLN A 228 -48.46 6.43 42.48
C GLN A 228 -48.22 5.64 43.77
N LEU A 229 -47.04 5.05 43.92
CA LEU A 229 -46.65 4.33 45.13
C LEU A 229 -46.62 5.27 46.35
N LYS A 230 -46.08 6.48 46.17
CA LYS A 230 -46.06 7.51 47.22
C LYS A 230 -47.48 7.93 47.61
N ASN A 231 -48.38 8.15 46.65
CA ASN A 231 -49.79 8.47 46.92
C ASN A 231 -50.53 7.32 47.62
N GLN A 232 -50.26 6.06 47.29
CA GLN A 232 -50.84 4.90 47.99
C GLN A 232 -50.35 4.80 49.44
N GLN A 233 -49.10 5.21 49.71
CA GLN A 233 -48.53 5.22 51.07
C GLN A 233 -48.96 6.45 51.89
N LEU A 234 -49.39 7.54 51.23
CA LEU A 234 -49.92 8.73 51.89
C LEU A 234 -51.33 8.45 52.41
N THR A 235 -51.43 8.06 53.69
CA THR A 235 -52.69 8.11 54.45
C THR A 235 -52.90 9.54 54.97
N ASP A 236 -54.14 10.03 55.09
CA ASP A 236 -54.45 11.40 55.56
C ASP A 236 -53.69 11.82 56.84
N LYS A 237 -53.43 10.88 57.74
CA LYS A 237 -52.62 11.11 58.95
C LYS A 237 -51.16 11.43 58.66
N VAL A 238 -50.54 10.83 57.65
CA VAL A 238 -49.14 11.06 57.27
C VAL A 238 -48.98 12.43 56.61
N ILE A 239 -49.94 12.85 55.78
CA ILE A 239 -49.98 14.20 55.19
C ILE A 239 -50.05 15.25 56.30
N MET A 240 -50.93 15.05 57.30
CA MET A 240 -51.02 15.95 58.45
C MET A 240 -49.71 15.98 59.25
N MET A 241 -48.99 14.86 59.35
CA MET A 241 -47.70 14.75 60.05
C MET A 241 -46.58 15.50 59.30
N GLU A 242 -46.43 15.31 57.98
CA GLU A 242 -45.47 16.08 57.16
C GLU A 242 -45.81 17.58 57.14
N PHE A 243 -47.10 17.93 57.13
CA PHE A 243 -47.56 19.32 57.21
C PHE A 243 -47.15 19.96 58.53
N VAL A 244 -47.36 19.28 59.67
CA VAL A 244 -46.95 19.77 61.00
C VAL A 244 -45.43 19.93 61.09
N GLU A 245 -44.63 19.05 60.49
CA GLU A 245 -43.16 19.16 60.49
C GLU A 245 -42.62 20.30 59.61
N LYS A 246 -43.23 20.55 58.44
CA LYS A 246 -42.78 21.62 57.52
C LYS A 246 -43.43 22.97 57.76
N TRP A 247 -44.43 23.04 58.63
CA TRP A 247 -45.10 24.29 58.96
C TRP A 247 -44.21 25.17 59.85
N ASP A 248 -43.93 26.40 59.42
CA ASP A 248 -43.03 27.34 60.07
C ASP A 248 -43.66 28.13 61.23
N GLY A 249 -44.88 27.75 61.64
CA GLY A 249 -45.61 28.38 62.74
C GLY A 249 -46.11 29.80 62.46
N LYS A 250 -45.99 30.31 61.23
CA LYS A 250 -46.51 31.64 60.88
C LYS A 250 -47.81 31.55 60.10
N LEU A 251 -48.87 32.11 60.68
CA LEU A 251 -50.14 32.31 59.99
C LEU A 251 -49.97 33.43 58.93
N PRO A 252 -50.47 33.27 57.69
CA PRO A 252 -50.46 34.33 56.69
C PRO A 252 -51.41 35.46 57.13
N THR A 253 -50.86 36.51 57.74
CA THR A 253 -51.61 37.72 58.04
C THR A 253 -51.70 38.59 56.79
N VAL A 254 -52.80 38.46 56.05
CA VAL A 254 -53.27 39.52 55.15
C VAL A 254 -54.50 40.18 55.76
N THR A 255 -54.28 41.28 56.47
CA THR A 255 -55.35 42.15 56.94
C THR A 255 -55.83 42.99 55.76
N SER A 256 -57.01 42.67 55.25
CA SER A 256 -57.84 43.58 54.46
C SER A 256 -59.29 43.29 54.81
N GLY A 257 -60.00 44.33 55.22
CA GLY A 257 -61.27 44.30 55.96
C GLY A 257 -62.30 43.25 55.54
N GLY A 258 -62.76 42.49 56.54
CA GLY A 258 -64.20 42.30 56.77
C GLY A 258 -64.90 41.12 56.10
N SER A 259 -64.23 40.24 55.35
CA SER A 259 -64.83 38.97 54.92
C SER A 259 -63.77 37.91 54.65
N ALA A 260 -63.84 36.78 55.36
CA ALA A 260 -62.97 35.64 55.13
C ALA A 260 -63.32 35.00 53.76
N LEU A 261 -62.34 34.91 52.87
CA LEU A 261 -62.51 34.38 51.50
C LEU A 261 -62.41 32.84 51.39
N PHE A 262 -62.08 32.12 52.46
CA PHE A 262 -62.03 30.65 52.45
C PHE A 262 -62.75 30.05 53.66
N ASP A 263 -63.86 29.36 53.40
CA ASP A 263 -64.66 28.62 54.37
C ASP A 263 -64.28 27.13 54.33
N MET A 264 -63.57 26.69 55.38
CA MET A 264 -63.16 25.29 55.56
C MET A 264 -64.28 24.39 56.10
N SER A 265 -65.49 24.91 56.37
CA SER A 265 -66.62 24.09 56.84
C SER A 265 -67.09 23.07 55.78
N SER A 266 -66.84 23.36 54.50
CA SER A 266 -67.18 22.49 53.36
C SER A 266 -66.33 21.21 53.25
N PHE A 267 -65.16 21.15 53.88
CA PHE A 267 -64.30 19.96 53.90
C PHE A 267 -64.55 19.06 55.11
N ILE A 268 -65.28 19.55 56.12
CA ILE A 268 -65.50 18.83 57.39
C ILE A 268 -66.87 18.14 57.41
N ASN A 269 -67.84 18.56 56.59
CA ASN A 269 -69.20 18.03 56.62
C ASN A 269 -69.61 17.34 55.30
N THR A 270 -69.02 16.18 55.01
CA THR A 270 -69.64 15.18 54.13
C THR A 270 -69.34 13.80 54.70
N ASN A 271 -70.08 13.42 55.73
CA ASN A 271 -70.35 12.02 56.06
C ASN A 271 -71.86 11.84 56.22
N GLY A 272 -72.48 11.40 55.12
CA GLY A 272 -73.67 10.56 55.06
C GLY A 272 -75.01 11.14 55.52
N LEU A 273 -75.92 11.40 54.56
CA LEU A 273 -77.29 10.88 54.50
C LEU A 273 -78.11 11.68 53.48
N LYS A 274 -78.46 11.05 52.35
CA LYS A 274 -79.81 11.17 51.78
C LYS A 274 -80.09 10.03 50.81
N ASP A 275 -81.06 9.22 51.23
CA ASP A 275 -81.95 8.43 50.39
C ASP A 275 -82.28 9.15 49.08
N ASP A 276 -82.20 8.42 47.98
CA ASP A 276 -83.04 8.68 46.82
C ASP A 276 -83.74 7.38 46.40
N LYS A 277 -84.96 7.22 46.93
CA LYS A 277 -85.96 6.28 46.45
C LYS A 277 -87.05 7.08 45.73
N LYS A 278 -87.25 6.71 44.46
CA LYS A 278 -88.45 6.80 43.61
C LYS A 278 -88.52 7.96 42.61
N GLY A 279 -88.35 7.59 41.33
CA GLY A 279 -88.72 8.41 40.19
C GLY A 279 -88.62 7.73 38.82
N LYS A 280 -89.21 6.53 38.67
CA LYS A 280 -89.30 5.65 37.47
C LYS A 280 -88.06 4.88 37.05
#